data_AF-A0A2T4XDK3-F1
#
_entry.id   AF-A0A2T4XDK3-F1
#
_cell.length_a   1.000
_cell.length_b   1.000
_cell.length_c   1.000
_cell.angle_alpha   90.00
_cell.angle_beta   90.00
_cell.angle_gamma   90.00
#
_symmetry.space_group_name_H-M   'P 1'
#
loop_
_entity.id
_entity.type
_entity.pdbx_description
1 polymer ?
#
loop_
_entity_poly.entity_id
_entity_poly.type
_entity_poly.pdbx_seq_one_letter_code
_entity_poly.pdbx_strand_id
1 'polypeptide(L)'
;MVVILLLFGVFITVRLGFIQLTKLGHGLKVVRGAYDDPNDEGDINHFQALTTALSATVGIGNIAGVALAIHIGGPGAIFWMWVTAFFGMAIKYSEVTLAQKYRVTNEDGSVSGGPMYYIERGLGPNWKWLAVLFSISAAICAFLTGNAVQANSVADIMASDFDIPRAITGLLTAGLVGAVILGGIKRIGYVTARLVPIMALLYVLGGLIILLLHADQIIPSFALILANAFTPQAGALGVGSGVLILTLRYGVQRGIFSNEAGQGSAPIAHSAAKTDQPVREGVVALLEPFIDTIIVCSITALVIISTGAWDMHHKTNISPADSTIEYVIDDPSNGNTVMGESLVFVDGVPVNGKMLRYNAPVDTMFVDPDEVLPFSGRVELTPEGPVAYADDGEIITTFTGGVVETATPLTARAFEIGLAPITGGGGIIVTIAVLLFAVSTSISWSYYGDRAAQYLFGFKSIFWYRLVYVAMHFVGAVTALTTIWAFGDVMLGFMAFFNIIGLIALSGVVVKLTKEYFQNTEV
;
A
#
# COMPACT_ATOMS: atom_id res chain seq x y z
N MET A 1 17.50 1.13 -1.37
CA MET A 1 16.74 1.20 -0.10
C MET A 1 16.25 -0.17 0.34
N VAL A 2 15.43 -0.84 -0.46
CA VAL A 2 14.95 -2.23 -0.27
C VAL A 2 15.99 -3.17 0.37
N VAL A 3 17.20 -3.26 -0.21
CA VAL A 3 18.28 -4.13 0.30
C VAL A 3 18.72 -3.75 1.72
N ILE A 4 18.84 -2.45 2.02
CA ILE A 4 19.29 -1.95 3.33
C ILE A 4 18.25 -2.30 4.40
N LEU A 5 16.96 -2.11 4.10
CA LEU A 5 15.86 -2.45 5.02
C LEU A 5 15.83 -3.95 5.30
N LEU A 6 15.94 -4.79 4.26
CA LEU A 6 15.94 -6.24 4.44
C LEU A 6 17.14 -6.72 5.26
N LEU A 7 18.35 -6.22 4.97
CA LEU A 7 19.55 -6.55 5.74
C LEU A 7 19.45 -6.10 7.20
N PHE A 8 18.91 -4.90 7.44
CA PHE A 8 18.66 -4.43 8.81
C PHE A 8 17.62 -5.30 9.52
N GLY A 9 16.55 -5.70 8.83
CA GLY A 9 15.52 -6.59 9.35
C GLY A 9 16.07 -7.95 9.77
N VAL A 10 16.95 -8.54 8.95
CA VAL A 10 17.70 -9.76 9.31
C VAL A 10 18.57 -9.52 10.54
N PHE A 11 19.36 -8.45 10.52
CA PHE A 11 20.26 -8.09 11.63
C PHE A 11 19.51 -7.93 12.95
N ILE A 12 18.43 -7.13 12.97
CA ILE A 12 17.70 -6.82 14.19
C ILE A 12 16.88 -8.02 14.67
N THR A 13 16.36 -8.85 13.74
CA THR A 13 15.72 -10.13 14.06
C THR A 13 16.66 -11.05 14.84
N VAL A 14 17.88 -11.24 14.34
CA VAL A 14 18.89 -12.07 15.00
C VAL A 14 19.28 -11.46 16.35
N ARG A 15 19.51 -10.14 16.39
CA ARG A 15 19.95 -9.43 17.59
C ARG A 15 18.90 -9.41 18.71
N LEU A 16 17.61 -9.44 18.37
CA LEU A 16 16.49 -9.54 19.31
C LEU A 16 16.08 -11.00 19.60
N GLY A 17 16.77 -12.00 19.03
CA GLY A 17 16.48 -13.41 19.29
C GLY A 17 15.16 -13.88 18.71
N PHE A 18 14.87 -13.51 17.45
CA PHE A 18 13.64 -13.87 16.74
C PHE A 18 12.38 -13.45 17.50
N ILE A 19 12.34 -12.19 17.94
CA ILE A 19 11.27 -11.63 18.77
C ILE A 19 9.87 -11.80 18.17
N GLN A 20 9.77 -11.75 16.85
CA GLN A 20 8.53 -11.96 16.10
C GLN A 20 7.96 -13.37 16.24
N LEU A 21 8.77 -14.37 16.59
CA LEU A 21 8.31 -15.74 16.86
C LEU A 21 8.11 -15.95 18.36
N THR A 22 9.02 -15.45 19.18
CA THR A 22 9.04 -15.74 20.62
C THR A 22 8.05 -14.91 21.42
N LYS A 23 7.71 -13.69 20.97
CA LYS A 23 6.90 -12.71 21.73
C LYS A 23 5.60 -12.28 21.03
N LEU A 24 5.23 -12.88 19.90
CA LEU A 24 3.96 -12.58 19.23
C LEU A 24 2.74 -12.81 20.12
N GLY A 25 2.76 -13.91 20.89
CA GLY A 25 1.70 -14.21 21.86
C GLY A 25 1.60 -13.19 23.00
N HIS A 26 2.70 -12.53 23.35
CA HIS A 26 2.70 -11.43 24.32
C HIS A 26 1.97 -10.20 23.76
N GLY A 27 2.26 -9.84 22.51
CA GLY A 27 1.55 -8.76 21.81
C GLY A 27 0.03 -8.97 21.79
N LEU A 28 -0.43 -10.21 21.56
CA LEU A 28 -1.86 -10.54 21.63
C LEU A 28 -2.47 -10.34 23.02
N LYS A 29 -1.73 -10.63 24.10
CA LYS A 29 -2.21 -10.38 25.48
C LYS A 29 -2.31 -8.89 25.76
N VAL A 30 -1.30 -8.12 25.35
CA VAL A 30 -1.28 -6.66 25.50
C VAL A 30 -2.47 -6.01 24.79
N VAL A 31 -2.71 -6.35 23.52
CA VAL A 31 -3.84 -5.81 22.75
C VAL A 31 -5.20 -6.17 23.34
N ARG A 32 -5.31 -7.35 23.98
CA ARG A 32 -6.53 -7.77 24.69
C ARG A 32 -6.77 -7.04 26.02
N GLY A 33 -5.86 -6.14 26.40
CA GLY A 33 -5.95 -5.32 27.61
C GLY A 33 -5.45 -6.00 28.88
N ALA A 34 -4.69 -7.11 28.78
CA ALA A 34 -4.16 -7.79 29.95
C ALA A 34 -3.14 -6.94 30.75
N TYR A 35 -2.62 -5.88 30.14
CA TYR A 35 -1.62 -4.97 30.69
C TYR A 35 -2.07 -3.49 30.59
N ASP A 36 -3.38 -3.24 30.40
CA ASP A 36 -3.94 -1.89 30.37
C ASP A 36 -4.03 -1.31 31.79
N ASP A 37 -3.44 -0.14 32.02
CA ASP A 37 -3.67 0.66 33.23
C ASP A 37 -4.31 2.02 32.83
N PRO A 38 -5.48 2.39 33.38
CA PRO A 38 -6.09 3.70 33.13
C PRO A 38 -5.21 4.91 33.48
N ASN A 39 -4.28 4.73 34.43
CA ASN A 39 -3.35 5.75 34.92
C ASN A 39 -2.11 5.92 34.03
N ASP A 40 -1.86 4.98 33.10
CA ASP A 40 -0.73 5.08 32.19
C ASP A 40 -0.88 6.29 31.26
N GLU A 41 0.24 6.97 31.01
CA GLU A 41 0.31 8.10 30.09
C GLU A 41 0.01 7.65 28.65
N GLY A 42 -0.87 8.38 27.96
CA GLY A 42 -1.24 8.15 26.57
C GLY A 42 -2.66 8.61 26.27
N ASP A 43 -3.01 8.63 24.99
CA ASP A 43 -4.29 9.14 24.49
C ASP A 43 -5.33 8.04 24.25
N ILE A 44 -4.87 6.85 23.86
CA ILE A 44 -5.69 5.72 23.40
C ILE A 44 -5.15 4.38 23.94
N ASN A 45 -5.96 3.33 23.98
CA ASN A 45 -5.49 2.01 24.42
C ASN A 45 -4.71 1.26 23.32
N HIS A 46 -4.08 0.14 23.69
CA HIS A 46 -3.27 -0.68 22.78
C HIS A 46 -4.03 -1.17 21.53
N PHE A 47 -5.30 -1.57 21.68
CA PHE A 47 -6.12 -2.00 20.55
C PHE A 47 -6.40 -0.85 19.59
N GLN A 48 -6.75 0.33 20.11
CA GLN A 48 -6.99 1.54 19.31
C GLN A 48 -5.73 2.01 18.60
N ALA A 49 -4.57 1.92 19.25
CA ALA A 49 -3.29 2.22 18.63
C ALA A 49 -2.99 1.25 17.49
N LEU A 50 -3.12 -0.07 17.73
CA LEU A 50 -2.97 -1.09 16.70
C LEU A 50 -3.93 -0.89 15.53
N THR A 51 -5.22 -0.66 15.78
CA THR A 51 -6.19 -0.47 14.68
C THR A 51 -5.96 0.84 13.94
N THR A 52 -5.47 1.88 14.62
CA THR A 52 -5.08 3.13 13.94
C THR A 52 -3.89 2.89 13.03
N ALA A 53 -2.86 2.17 13.50
CA ALA A 53 -1.73 1.81 12.66
C ALA A 53 -2.13 0.87 11.50
N LEU A 54 -2.90 -0.18 11.79
CA LEU A 54 -3.44 -1.11 10.80
C LEU A 54 -4.32 -0.45 9.75
N SER A 55 -5.11 0.58 10.09
CA SER A 55 -5.90 1.27 9.05
C SER A 55 -5.04 2.00 8.02
N ALA A 56 -3.81 2.38 8.36
CA ALA A 56 -2.88 2.95 7.40
C ALA A 56 -2.25 1.89 6.50
N THR A 57 -1.97 0.69 7.03
CA THR A 57 -1.29 -0.38 6.29
C THR A 57 -2.24 -1.30 5.53
N VAL A 58 -3.37 -1.65 6.18
CA VAL A 58 -4.45 -2.46 5.59
C VAL A 58 -5.28 -1.54 4.70
N GLY A 59 -4.79 -1.36 3.49
CA GLY A 59 -5.26 -0.39 2.53
C GLY A 59 -5.33 -0.97 1.11
N ILE A 60 -5.44 -0.09 0.12
CA ILE A 60 -5.43 -0.46 -1.29
C ILE A 60 -4.18 -1.29 -1.64
N GLY A 61 -3.06 -1.11 -0.93
CA GLY A 61 -1.85 -1.91 -1.08
C GLY A 61 -2.05 -3.42 -0.95
N ASN A 62 -2.95 -3.89 -0.08
CA ASN A 62 -3.22 -5.32 0.12
C ASN A 62 -4.07 -5.93 -1.00
N ILE A 63 -4.79 -5.09 -1.74
CA ILE A 63 -5.67 -5.49 -2.84
C ILE A 63 -4.88 -5.29 -4.15
N ALA A 64 -4.67 -4.03 -4.52
CA ALA A 64 -3.99 -3.63 -5.74
C ALA A 64 -2.49 -3.96 -5.72
N GLY A 65 -1.81 -3.73 -4.60
CA GLY A 65 -0.36 -3.92 -4.52
C GLY A 65 0.06 -5.39 -4.65
N VAL A 66 -0.75 -6.31 -4.09
CA VAL A 66 -0.57 -7.77 -4.25
C VAL A 66 -0.80 -8.18 -5.69
N ALA A 67 -1.90 -7.75 -6.29
CA ALA A 67 -2.20 -8.00 -7.69
C ALA A 67 -1.08 -7.49 -8.62
N LEU A 68 -0.58 -6.28 -8.38
CA LEU A 68 0.54 -5.71 -9.13
C LEU A 68 1.84 -6.48 -8.93
N ALA A 69 2.09 -7.00 -7.72
CA ALA A 69 3.24 -7.85 -7.43
C ALA A 69 3.19 -9.16 -8.23
N ILE A 70 2.02 -9.80 -8.30
CA ILE A 70 1.81 -11.03 -9.09
C ILE A 70 1.93 -10.73 -10.58
N HIS A 71 1.32 -9.64 -11.06
CA HIS A 71 1.31 -9.29 -12.47
C HIS A 71 2.72 -9.00 -13.01
N ILE A 72 3.51 -8.19 -12.31
CA ILE A 72 4.85 -7.79 -12.80
C ILE A 72 5.94 -8.75 -12.33
N GLY A 73 5.88 -9.18 -11.07
CA GLY A 73 6.90 -10.03 -10.45
C GLY A 73 6.62 -11.54 -10.59
N GLY A 74 5.44 -11.92 -11.07
CA GLY A 74 4.96 -13.30 -11.05
C GLY A 74 4.51 -13.76 -9.65
N PRO A 75 3.88 -14.94 -9.54
CA PRO A 75 3.45 -15.52 -8.26
C PRO A 75 4.56 -15.62 -7.21
N GLY A 76 5.81 -15.75 -7.64
CA GLY A 76 6.99 -15.80 -6.76
C GLY A 76 7.23 -14.54 -5.94
N ALA A 77 6.69 -13.38 -6.35
CA ALA A 77 6.82 -12.13 -5.61
C ALA A 77 6.18 -12.21 -4.22
N ILE A 78 5.14 -13.04 -4.07
CA ILE A 78 4.41 -13.24 -2.81
C ILE A 78 5.30 -13.85 -1.73
N PHE A 79 6.18 -14.79 -2.09
CA PHE A 79 7.17 -15.32 -1.15
C PHE A 79 8.07 -14.21 -0.60
N TRP A 80 8.54 -13.31 -1.46
CA TRP A 80 9.38 -12.19 -1.05
C TRP A 80 8.61 -11.13 -0.25
N MET A 81 7.29 -10.98 -0.47
CA MET A 81 6.43 -10.21 0.43
C MET A 81 6.39 -10.83 1.84
N TRP A 82 6.26 -12.16 1.96
CA TRP A 82 6.29 -12.85 3.25
C TRP A 82 7.63 -12.70 3.97
N VAL A 83 8.74 -12.87 3.26
CA VAL A 83 10.10 -12.66 3.80
C VAL A 83 10.24 -11.23 4.33
N THR A 84 9.75 -10.26 3.57
CA THR A 84 9.75 -8.85 3.95
C THR A 84 8.93 -8.59 5.20
N ALA A 85 7.73 -9.17 5.30
CA ALA A 85 6.89 -9.04 6.49
C ALA A 85 7.53 -9.68 7.72
N PHE A 86 8.08 -10.88 7.58
CA PHE A 86 8.73 -11.61 8.66
C PHE A 86 9.88 -10.81 9.30
N PHE A 87 10.77 -10.24 8.48
CA PHE A 87 11.85 -9.39 8.98
C PHE A 87 11.34 -7.99 9.37
N GLY A 88 10.31 -7.50 8.68
CA GLY A 88 9.62 -6.23 8.96
C GLY A 88 9.00 -6.18 10.34
N MET A 89 8.50 -7.29 10.87
CA MET A 89 7.99 -7.37 12.25
C MET A 89 9.04 -6.89 13.27
N ALA A 90 10.28 -7.34 13.16
CA ALA A 90 11.35 -6.93 14.08
C ALA A 90 11.79 -5.46 13.89
N ILE A 91 11.73 -4.95 12.65
CA ILE A 91 11.96 -3.53 12.35
C ILE A 91 10.88 -2.69 13.03
N LYS A 92 9.60 -3.05 12.84
CA LYS A 92 8.45 -2.31 13.36
C LYS A 92 8.40 -2.32 14.88
N TYR A 93 8.70 -3.47 15.49
CA TYR A 93 8.94 -3.58 16.93
C TYR A 93 9.97 -2.54 17.41
N SER A 94 11.08 -2.39 16.68
CA SER A 94 12.16 -1.47 17.03
C SER A 94 11.72 -0.01 16.88
N GLU A 95 11.02 0.33 15.80
CA GLU A 95 10.44 1.65 15.54
C GLU A 95 9.51 2.07 16.68
N VAL A 96 8.57 1.21 17.03
CA VAL A 96 7.54 1.49 18.04
C VAL A 96 8.15 1.57 19.44
N THR A 97 9.08 0.67 19.78
CA THR A 97 9.81 0.72 21.06
C THR A 97 10.57 2.05 21.22
N LEU A 98 11.23 2.53 20.16
CA LEU A 98 11.93 3.81 20.20
C LEU A 98 10.96 4.99 20.27
N ALA A 99 9.87 4.95 19.50
CA ALA A 99 8.86 6.01 19.52
C ALA A 99 8.23 6.17 20.89
N GLN A 100 7.93 5.07 21.57
CA GLN A 100 7.47 5.09 22.95
C GLN A 100 8.51 5.65 23.91
N LYS A 101 9.78 5.23 23.77
CA LYS A 101 10.86 5.69 24.65
C LYS A 101 11.13 7.20 24.55
N TYR A 102 10.98 7.78 23.36
CA TYR A 102 11.35 9.17 23.06
C TYR A 102 10.15 10.09 22.78
N ARG A 103 8.92 9.65 23.03
CA ARG A 103 7.71 10.47 22.89
C ARG A 103 7.72 11.68 23.81
N VAL A 104 6.86 12.64 23.49
CA VAL A 104 6.75 13.92 24.18
C VAL A 104 5.30 14.18 24.53
N THR A 105 5.06 14.75 25.71
CA THR A 105 3.75 15.22 26.12
C THR A 105 3.61 16.68 25.70
N ASN A 106 2.51 16.99 25.01
CA ASN A 106 2.18 18.30 24.50
C ASN A 106 1.52 19.17 25.57
N GLU A 107 1.37 20.47 25.31
CA GLU A 107 0.73 21.42 26.22
C GLU A 107 -0.74 21.08 26.54
N ASP A 108 -1.43 20.41 25.62
CA ASP A 108 -2.81 19.96 25.79
C ASP A 108 -2.93 18.58 26.48
N GLY A 109 -1.80 18.01 26.90
CA GLY A 109 -1.71 16.68 27.50
C GLY A 109 -1.72 15.51 26.51
N SER A 110 -1.84 15.77 25.20
CA SER A 110 -1.70 14.72 24.19
C SER A 110 -0.26 14.29 24.01
N VAL A 111 -0.03 13.11 23.45
CA VAL A 111 1.31 12.56 23.24
C VAL A 111 1.69 12.62 21.75
N SER A 112 2.95 12.94 21.48
CA SER A 112 3.53 12.90 20.14
C SER A 112 4.85 12.12 20.15
N GLY A 113 4.97 11.13 19.27
CA GLY A 113 6.18 10.36 19.08
C GLY A 113 6.35 9.95 17.61
N GLY A 114 7.39 9.17 17.34
CA GLY A 114 7.77 8.75 16.00
C GLY A 114 9.23 9.08 15.66
N PRO A 115 9.65 8.89 14.41
CA PRO A 115 11.05 8.94 14.03
C PRO A 115 11.71 10.30 14.21
N MET A 116 11.00 11.37 13.91
CA MET A 116 11.47 12.73 14.18
C MET A 116 11.90 12.94 15.64
N TYR A 117 11.19 12.33 16.58
CA TYR A 117 11.49 12.46 18.01
C TYR A 117 12.64 11.56 18.46
N TYR A 118 12.68 10.27 18.07
CA TYR A 118 13.81 9.43 18.47
C TYR A 118 15.10 9.74 17.71
N ILE A 119 15.02 10.30 16.50
CA ILE A 119 16.21 10.81 15.80
C ILE A 119 16.78 12.01 16.56
N GLU A 120 15.98 13.04 16.86
CA GLU A 120 16.47 14.24 17.55
C GLU A 120 16.85 13.96 19.02
N ARG A 121 16.02 13.24 19.77
CA ARG A 121 16.23 13.01 21.21
C ARG A 121 17.11 11.80 21.52
N GLY A 122 17.13 10.80 20.62
CA GLY A 122 17.94 9.60 20.80
C GLY A 122 19.37 9.77 20.29
N LEU A 123 19.55 10.35 19.10
CA LEU A 123 20.90 10.61 18.55
C LEU A 123 21.48 11.96 18.98
N GLY A 124 20.63 12.86 19.45
CA GLY A 124 20.99 14.18 19.94
C GLY A 124 20.79 15.32 18.93
N PRO A 125 20.91 16.58 19.37
CA PRO A 125 20.53 17.76 18.58
C PRO A 125 21.25 17.90 17.23
N ASN A 126 22.46 17.35 17.11
CA ASN A 126 23.24 17.37 15.86
C ASN A 126 22.57 16.57 14.72
N TRP A 127 21.61 15.71 15.03
CA TRP A 127 20.85 14.91 14.06
C TRP A 127 19.48 15.51 13.75
N LYS A 128 19.17 16.71 14.25
CA LYS A 128 17.90 17.39 14.00
C LYS A 128 17.59 17.56 12.51
N TRP A 129 18.60 17.79 11.68
CA TRP A 129 18.42 17.89 10.22
C TRP A 129 17.77 16.63 9.64
N LEU A 130 18.13 15.45 10.14
CA LEU A 130 17.57 14.17 9.70
C LEU A 130 16.11 14.01 10.13
N ALA A 131 15.78 14.44 11.36
CA ALA A 131 14.41 14.47 11.87
C ALA A 131 13.50 15.44 11.07
N VAL A 132 14.04 16.60 10.69
CA VAL A 132 13.35 17.58 9.84
C VAL A 132 13.09 17.01 8.45
N LEU A 133 14.11 16.39 7.82
CA LEU A 133 13.94 15.75 6.51
C LEU A 133 12.91 14.61 6.54
N PHE A 134 12.97 13.75 7.57
CA PHE A 134 11.95 12.74 7.80
C PHE A 134 10.54 13.35 7.89
N SER A 135 10.38 14.41 8.69
CA SER A 135 9.08 15.06 8.89
C SER A 135 8.53 15.70 7.62
N ILE A 136 9.39 16.32 6.81
CA ILE A 136 8.98 16.89 5.51
C ILE A 136 8.50 15.76 4.59
N SER A 137 9.26 14.67 4.45
CA SER A 137 8.86 13.53 3.63
C SER A 137 7.57 12.89 4.15
N ALA A 138 7.41 12.74 5.47
CA ALA A 138 6.20 12.22 6.10
C ALA A 138 4.96 13.08 5.82
N ALA A 139 5.10 14.40 5.94
CA ALA A 139 4.01 15.33 5.65
C ALA A 139 3.59 15.27 4.16
N ILE A 140 4.56 15.18 3.25
CA ILE A 140 4.29 15.06 1.81
C ILE A 140 3.60 13.72 1.50
N CYS A 141 4.14 12.59 1.99
CA CYS A 141 3.52 11.27 1.80
C CYS A 141 2.08 11.24 2.32
N ALA A 142 1.82 11.85 3.46
CA ALA A 142 0.48 11.93 4.02
C ALA A 142 -0.52 12.61 3.07
N PHE A 143 -0.14 13.70 2.37
CA PHE A 143 -1.00 14.35 1.36
C PHE A 143 -1.13 13.58 0.05
N LEU A 144 -0.12 12.79 -0.32
CA LEU A 144 -0.09 12.10 -1.60
C LEU A 144 -0.61 10.67 -1.45
N THR A 145 0.25 9.75 -1.00
CA THR A 145 -0.04 8.30 -0.93
C THR A 145 -1.07 7.99 0.14
N GLY A 146 -1.04 8.70 1.26
CA GLY A 146 -2.00 8.56 2.34
C GLY A 146 -3.37 9.18 2.04
N ASN A 147 -3.48 10.07 1.06
CA ASN A 147 -4.68 10.89 0.86
C ASN A 147 -5.13 10.96 -0.60
N ALA A 148 -4.48 11.78 -1.43
CA ALA A 148 -4.93 12.04 -2.80
C ALA A 148 -5.07 10.75 -3.63
N VAL A 149 -4.12 9.84 -3.49
CA VAL A 149 -4.13 8.51 -4.13
C VAL A 149 -5.31 7.65 -3.67
N GLN A 150 -5.61 7.67 -2.37
CA GLN A 150 -6.74 6.91 -1.80
C GLN A 150 -8.07 7.47 -2.31
N ALA A 151 -8.21 8.80 -2.30
CA ALA A 151 -9.39 9.50 -2.77
C ALA A 151 -9.64 9.25 -4.27
N ASN A 152 -8.59 9.32 -5.09
CA ASN A 152 -8.63 9.05 -6.52
C ASN A 152 -9.08 7.62 -6.82
N SER A 153 -8.49 6.63 -6.14
CA SER A 153 -8.83 5.22 -6.35
C SER A 153 -10.31 4.93 -6.05
N VAL A 154 -10.86 5.52 -4.99
CA VAL A 154 -12.29 5.41 -4.68
C VAL A 154 -13.13 6.11 -5.74
N ALA A 155 -12.76 7.33 -6.13
CA ALA A 155 -13.48 8.09 -7.14
C ALA A 155 -13.54 7.37 -8.49
N ASP A 156 -12.45 6.72 -8.89
CA ASP A 156 -12.36 5.93 -10.12
C ASP A 156 -13.29 4.73 -10.09
N ILE A 157 -13.27 3.94 -9.01
CA ILE A 157 -14.14 2.75 -8.89
C ILE A 157 -15.62 3.14 -8.82
N MET A 158 -15.95 4.20 -8.07
CA MET A 158 -17.33 4.66 -7.99
C MET A 158 -17.85 5.21 -9.32
N ALA A 159 -16.97 5.79 -10.14
CA ALA A 159 -17.30 6.22 -11.49
C ALA A 159 -17.45 5.03 -12.46
N SER A 160 -16.55 4.03 -12.38
CA SER A 160 -16.59 2.88 -13.29
C SER A 160 -17.74 1.93 -13.00
N ASP A 161 -17.98 1.61 -11.73
CA ASP A 161 -18.88 0.51 -11.34
C ASP A 161 -20.32 1.01 -11.11
N PHE A 162 -20.48 2.28 -10.74
CA PHE A 162 -21.77 2.85 -10.33
C PHE A 162 -22.13 4.14 -11.08
N ASP A 163 -21.32 4.59 -12.04
CA ASP A 163 -21.52 5.84 -12.80
C ASP A 163 -21.68 7.07 -11.89
N ILE A 164 -21.04 7.07 -10.70
CA ILE A 164 -21.09 8.19 -9.77
C ILE A 164 -19.99 9.20 -10.14
N PRO A 165 -20.33 10.48 -10.38
CA PRO A 165 -19.35 11.50 -10.70
C PRO A 165 -18.25 11.62 -9.65
N ARG A 166 -16.99 11.64 -10.08
CA ARG A 166 -15.79 11.75 -9.22
C ARG A 166 -15.90 12.87 -8.17
N ALA A 167 -16.47 14.02 -8.55
CA ALA A 167 -16.65 15.15 -7.64
C ALA A 167 -17.62 14.86 -6.50
N ILE A 168 -18.69 14.09 -6.74
CA ILE A 168 -19.65 13.70 -5.69
C ILE A 168 -18.98 12.73 -4.74
N THR A 169 -18.30 11.70 -5.27
CA THR A 169 -17.54 10.73 -4.48
C THR A 169 -16.50 11.44 -3.61
N GLY A 170 -15.69 12.31 -4.21
CA GLY A 170 -14.68 13.09 -3.49
C GLY A 170 -15.25 13.97 -2.39
N LEU A 171 -16.40 14.61 -2.62
CA LEU A 171 -17.05 15.45 -1.60
C LEU A 171 -17.53 14.61 -0.42
N LEU A 172 -18.14 13.46 -0.69
CA LEU A 172 -18.63 12.54 0.34
C LEU A 172 -17.48 11.93 1.15
N THR A 173 -16.44 11.43 0.50
CA THR A 173 -15.28 10.83 1.19
C THR A 173 -14.49 11.88 1.95
N ALA A 174 -14.26 13.07 1.39
CA ALA A 174 -13.61 14.18 2.11
C ALA A 174 -14.43 14.60 3.34
N GLY A 175 -15.76 14.68 3.22
CA GLY A 175 -16.65 14.96 4.33
C GLY A 175 -16.56 13.90 5.44
N LEU A 176 -16.53 12.62 5.07
CA LEU A 176 -16.38 11.51 6.01
C LEU A 176 -15.02 11.54 6.72
N VAL A 177 -13.92 11.68 5.97
CA VAL A 177 -12.56 11.81 6.53
C VAL A 177 -12.49 13.02 7.45
N GLY A 178 -12.97 14.18 7.00
CA GLY A 178 -13.01 15.42 7.77
C GLY A 178 -13.77 15.29 9.09
N ALA A 179 -14.94 14.65 9.08
CA ALA A 179 -15.75 14.41 10.28
C ALA A 179 -14.99 13.60 11.35
N VAL A 180 -14.08 12.72 10.93
CA VAL A 180 -13.24 11.92 11.84
C VAL A 180 -12.00 12.70 12.28
N ILE A 181 -11.18 13.18 11.35
CA ILE A 181 -9.84 13.71 11.67
C ILE A 181 -9.90 15.03 12.46
N LEU A 182 -10.94 15.86 12.25
CA LEU A 182 -11.11 17.10 12.99
C LEU A 182 -11.36 16.85 14.49
N GLY A 183 -11.81 15.66 14.87
CA GLY A 183 -11.97 15.24 16.27
C GLY A 183 -10.68 14.79 16.98
N GLY A 184 -9.55 14.73 16.27
CA GLY A 184 -8.25 14.34 16.83
C GLY A 184 -8.09 12.84 17.15
N ILE A 185 -6.95 12.49 17.76
CA ILE A 185 -6.49 11.11 17.89
C ILE A 185 -7.47 10.20 18.63
N LYS A 186 -8.20 10.71 19.63
CA LYS A 186 -9.22 9.94 20.35
C LYS A 186 -10.39 9.55 19.45
N ARG A 187 -10.86 10.45 18.58
CA ARG A 187 -11.91 10.13 17.60
C ARG A 187 -11.39 9.20 16.51
N ILE A 188 -10.17 9.43 16.03
CA ILE A 188 -9.49 8.56 15.07
C ILE A 188 -9.44 7.14 15.63
N GLY A 189 -8.85 6.93 16.82
CA GLY A 189 -8.76 5.63 17.47
C GLY A 189 -10.12 4.98 17.74
N TYR A 190 -11.15 5.77 18.09
CA TYR A 190 -12.51 5.24 18.26
C TYR A 190 -13.12 4.70 16.96
N VAL A 191 -12.92 5.41 15.85
CA VAL A 191 -13.46 5.04 14.54
C VAL A 191 -12.68 3.86 13.96
N THR A 192 -11.35 3.92 13.96
CA THR A 192 -10.49 2.85 13.40
C THR A 192 -10.69 1.54 14.15
N ALA A 193 -10.87 1.58 15.48
CA ALA A 193 -11.16 0.38 16.29
C ALA A 193 -12.45 -0.36 15.91
N ARG A 194 -13.38 0.31 15.22
CA ARG A 194 -14.61 -0.32 14.69
C ARG A 194 -14.48 -0.63 13.21
N LEU A 195 -13.95 0.31 12.44
CA LEU A 195 -13.86 0.23 10.99
C LEU A 195 -12.91 -0.90 10.56
N VAL A 196 -11.73 -0.99 11.17
CA VAL A 196 -10.67 -1.93 10.76
C VAL A 196 -11.08 -3.39 10.92
N PRO A 197 -11.63 -3.83 12.07
CA PRO A 197 -12.10 -5.21 12.19
C PRO A 197 -13.22 -5.54 11.20
N ILE A 198 -14.16 -4.62 10.95
CA ILE A 198 -15.28 -4.83 10.03
C ILE A 198 -14.77 -4.99 8.59
N MET A 199 -13.91 -4.07 8.13
CA MET A 199 -13.39 -4.10 6.77
C MET A 199 -12.50 -5.32 6.53
N ALA A 200 -11.63 -5.66 7.50
CA ALA A 200 -10.77 -6.83 7.42
C ALA A 200 -11.60 -8.12 7.42
N LEU A 201 -12.61 -8.24 8.29
CA LEU A 201 -13.48 -9.41 8.35
C LEU A 201 -14.25 -9.61 7.05
N LEU A 202 -14.86 -8.54 6.49
CA LEU A 202 -15.60 -8.59 5.23
C LEU A 202 -14.72 -9.14 4.10
N TYR A 203 -13.51 -8.60 3.97
CA TYR A 203 -12.59 -8.98 2.91
C TYR A 203 -12.01 -10.39 3.10
N VAL A 204 -11.54 -10.69 4.31
CA VAL A 204 -10.95 -11.99 4.67
C VAL A 204 -11.98 -13.12 4.56
N LEU A 205 -13.23 -12.91 5.02
CA LEU A 205 -14.28 -13.92 4.89
C LEU A 205 -14.61 -14.19 3.42
N GLY A 206 -14.72 -13.15 2.59
CA GLY A 206 -14.93 -13.32 1.15
C GLY A 206 -13.82 -14.17 0.52
N GLY A 207 -12.56 -13.86 0.82
CA GLY A 207 -11.42 -14.63 0.33
C GLY A 207 -11.39 -16.07 0.85
N LEU A 208 -11.66 -16.30 2.14
CA LEU A 208 -11.71 -17.65 2.72
C LEU A 208 -12.82 -18.50 2.09
N ILE A 209 -13.99 -17.93 1.80
CA ILE A 209 -15.06 -18.63 1.08
C ILE A 209 -14.58 -19.07 -0.31
N ILE A 210 -13.92 -18.17 -1.06
CA ILE A 210 -13.36 -18.51 -2.38
C ILE A 210 -12.34 -19.65 -2.27
N LEU A 211 -11.44 -19.58 -1.29
CA LEU A 211 -10.43 -20.62 -1.09
C LEU A 211 -11.07 -21.96 -0.70
N LEU A 212 -12.19 -21.97 0.03
CA LEU A 212 -12.95 -23.20 0.29
C LEU A 212 -13.61 -23.75 -0.98
N LEU A 213 -14.10 -22.89 -1.88
CA LEU A 213 -14.64 -23.30 -3.17
C LEU A 213 -13.55 -23.82 -4.14
N HIS A 214 -12.31 -23.35 -3.98
CA HIS A 214 -11.13 -23.74 -4.77
C HIS A 214 -10.10 -24.50 -3.93
N ALA A 215 -10.58 -25.34 -3.00
CA ALA A 215 -9.73 -25.99 -2.01
C ALA A 215 -8.65 -26.90 -2.64
N ASP A 216 -8.96 -27.50 -3.79
CA ASP A 216 -8.05 -28.32 -4.60
C ASP A 216 -6.88 -27.50 -5.17
N GLN A 217 -7.07 -26.20 -5.38
CA GLN A 217 -6.06 -25.29 -5.93
C GLN A 217 -5.18 -24.61 -4.87
N ILE A 218 -5.48 -24.76 -3.57
CA ILE A 218 -4.68 -24.14 -2.50
C ILE A 218 -3.23 -24.66 -2.51
N ILE A 219 -3.04 -25.98 -2.47
CA ILE A 219 -1.69 -26.59 -2.43
C ILE A 219 -0.91 -26.29 -3.72
N PRO A 220 -1.49 -26.46 -4.93
CA PRO A 220 -0.86 -26.02 -6.18
C PRO A 220 -0.45 -24.54 -6.16
N SER A 221 -1.28 -23.65 -5.62
CA SER A 221 -0.98 -22.22 -5.54
C SER A 221 0.25 -21.95 -4.66
N PHE A 222 0.36 -22.61 -3.49
CA PHE A 222 1.56 -22.50 -2.65
C PHE A 222 2.81 -23.05 -3.34
N ALA A 223 2.69 -24.19 -4.02
CA ALA A 223 3.79 -24.79 -4.77
C ALA A 223 4.27 -23.85 -5.88
N LEU A 224 3.33 -23.21 -6.60
CA LEU A 224 3.62 -22.24 -7.66
C LEU A 224 4.34 -21.00 -7.11
N ILE A 225 3.87 -20.44 -5.99
CA ILE A 225 4.53 -19.31 -5.32
C ILE A 225 5.98 -19.67 -4.98
N LEU A 226 6.20 -20.82 -4.35
CA LEU A 226 7.54 -21.24 -3.92
C LEU A 226 8.46 -21.54 -5.10
N ALA A 227 7.96 -22.23 -6.13
CA ALA A 227 8.74 -22.51 -7.33
C ALA A 227 9.13 -21.22 -8.06
N ASN A 228 8.16 -20.33 -8.31
CA ASN A 228 8.42 -19.08 -9.02
C ASN A 228 9.23 -18.07 -8.21
N ALA A 229 9.34 -18.22 -6.89
CA ALA A 229 10.15 -17.33 -6.06
C ALA A 229 11.67 -17.45 -6.34
N PHE A 230 12.13 -18.63 -6.76
CA PHE A 230 13.54 -18.95 -6.99
C PHE A 230 13.84 -19.29 -8.45
N THR A 231 12.88 -19.88 -9.14
CA THR A 231 12.94 -20.20 -10.57
C THR A 231 11.70 -19.61 -11.25
N PRO A 232 11.56 -18.28 -11.31
CA PRO A 232 10.41 -17.68 -11.97
C PRO A 232 10.39 -18.12 -13.42
N GLN A 233 9.24 -18.63 -13.86
CA GLN A 233 9.01 -18.84 -15.29
C GLN A 233 9.26 -17.54 -16.03
N ALA A 234 9.95 -17.63 -17.16
CA ALA A 234 10.13 -16.48 -18.03
C ALA A 234 8.74 -15.99 -18.45
N GLY A 235 8.31 -14.85 -17.92
CA GLY A 235 7.12 -14.15 -18.41
C GLY A 235 7.34 -13.66 -19.84
N ALA A 236 6.37 -12.94 -20.39
CA ALA A 236 6.40 -12.35 -21.73
C ALA A 236 7.67 -11.53 -22.07
N LEU A 237 8.46 -11.14 -21.05
CA LEU A 237 9.71 -10.39 -21.19
C LEU A 237 10.98 -11.25 -21.39
N GLY A 238 10.91 -12.59 -21.36
CA GLY A 238 11.91 -13.48 -21.97
C GLY A 238 13.37 -13.45 -21.47
N VAL A 239 13.69 -12.86 -20.31
CA VAL A 239 15.09 -12.75 -19.84
C VAL A 239 15.40 -13.80 -18.76
N GLY A 240 16.61 -14.36 -18.75
CA GLY A 240 17.12 -15.26 -17.70
C GLY A 240 17.20 -14.62 -16.30
N SER A 241 18.36 -14.64 -15.64
CA SER A 241 18.57 -14.20 -14.23
C SER A 241 17.99 -12.82 -13.84
N GLY A 242 17.61 -11.96 -14.80
CA GLY A 242 16.90 -10.72 -14.58
C GLY A 242 15.46 -10.87 -14.06
N VAL A 243 14.76 -11.97 -14.39
CA VAL A 243 13.38 -12.20 -13.91
C VAL A 243 13.38 -12.48 -12.40
N LEU A 244 14.37 -13.21 -11.88
CA LEU A 244 14.51 -13.41 -10.42
C LEU A 244 14.69 -12.08 -9.67
N ILE A 245 15.53 -11.19 -10.20
CA ILE A 245 15.74 -9.87 -9.61
C ILE A 245 14.45 -9.04 -9.66
N LEU A 246 13.67 -9.14 -10.76
CA LEU A 246 12.39 -8.47 -10.89
C LEU A 246 11.37 -8.99 -9.86
N THR A 247 11.20 -10.31 -9.77
CA THR A 247 10.34 -10.99 -8.79
C THR A 247 10.68 -10.58 -7.36
N LEU A 248 11.96 -10.62 -6.99
CA LEU A 248 12.43 -10.20 -5.68
C LEU A 248 12.16 -8.72 -5.44
N ARG A 249 12.54 -7.85 -6.39
CA ARG A 249 12.38 -6.39 -6.26
C ARG A 249 10.92 -6.04 -6.05
N TYR A 250 10.01 -6.57 -6.85
CA TYR A 250 8.57 -6.28 -6.73
C TYR A 250 7.97 -6.88 -5.46
N GLY A 251 8.35 -8.11 -5.10
CA GLY A 251 7.90 -8.73 -3.85
C GLY A 251 8.34 -7.93 -2.62
N VAL A 252 9.60 -7.51 -2.55
CA VAL A 252 10.07 -6.70 -1.41
C VAL A 252 9.49 -5.29 -1.45
N GLN A 253 9.45 -4.63 -2.61
CA GLN A 253 8.89 -3.28 -2.74
C GLN A 253 7.42 -3.23 -2.32
N ARG A 254 6.60 -4.18 -2.80
CA ARG A 254 5.17 -4.23 -2.45
C ARG A 254 4.95 -4.74 -1.03
N GLY A 255 5.81 -5.63 -0.52
CA GLY A 255 5.81 -6.03 0.88
C GLY A 255 6.04 -4.85 1.83
N ILE A 256 7.07 -4.04 1.59
CA ILE A 256 7.37 -2.84 2.40
C ILE A 256 6.27 -1.79 2.26
N PHE A 257 5.69 -1.64 1.06
CA PHE A 257 4.59 -0.70 0.85
C PHE A 257 3.34 -1.11 1.64
N SER A 258 3.02 -2.40 1.67
CA SER A 258 1.85 -2.95 2.37
C SER A 258 1.98 -2.80 3.89
N ASN A 259 3.02 -3.37 4.49
CA ASN A 259 3.15 -3.38 5.95
C ASN A 259 3.87 -2.16 6.54
N GLU A 260 4.39 -1.26 5.70
CA GLU A 260 5.12 -0.05 6.09
C GLU A 260 6.33 -0.26 7.01
N ALA A 261 6.88 -1.47 7.08
CA ALA A 261 8.01 -1.76 7.96
C ALA A 261 9.26 -0.98 7.54
N GLY A 262 9.84 -0.24 8.48
CA GLY A 262 11.03 0.58 8.23
C GLY A 262 10.74 1.95 7.61
N GLN A 263 9.49 2.27 7.29
CA GLN A 263 9.11 3.60 6.80
C GLN A 263 8.97 4.62 7.94
N GLY A 264 8.76 4.18 9.18
CA GLY A 264 8.65 5.05 10.35
C GLY A 264 7.29 5.76 10.52
N SER A 265 6.26 5.35 9.82
CA SER A 265 4.88 5.88 9.92
C SER A 265 4.11 5.29 11.11
N ALA A 266 3.97 3.97 11.18
CA ALA A 266 3.31 3.24 12.26
C ALA A 266 3.70 3.64 13.70
N PRO A 267 4.99 3.86 14.05
CA PRO A 267 5.37 4.37 15.38
C PRO A 267 4.71 5.68 15.79
N ILE A 268 4.23 6.48 14.84
CA ILE A 268 3.52 7.73 15.14
C ILE A 268 2.18 7.43 15.81
N ALA A 269 1.35 6.53 15.25
CA ALA A 269 0.11 6.09 15.89
C ALA A 269 0.38 5.39 17.22
N HIS A 270 1.34 4.46 17.23
CA HIS A 270 1.65 3.68 18.41
C HIS A 270 2.14 4.54 19.57
N SER A 271 2.80 5.68 19.33
CA SER A 271 3.24 6.59 20.39
C SER A 271 2.12 7.13 21.27
N ALA A 272 0.88 7.17 20.75
CA ALA A 272 -0.30 7.62 21.46
C ALA A 272 -0.89 6.56 22.41
N ALA A 273 -0.38 5.32 22.39
CA ALA A 273 -0.86 4.26 23.26
C ALA A 273 -0.56 4.54 24.74
N LYS A 274 -1.50 4.20 25.61
CA LYS A 274 -1.34 4.24 27.06
C LYS A 274 -0.42 3.12 27.52
N THR A 275 0.81 3.48 27.90
CA THR A 275 1.75 2.54 28.49
C THR A 275 2.92 3.24 29.18
N ASP A 276 3.41 2.64 30.26
CA ASP A 276 4.66 3.01 30.93
C ASP A 276 5.90 2.29 30.35
N GLN A 277 5.71 1.17 29.65
CA GLN A 277 6.78 0.31 29.14
C GLN A 277 6.87 0.38 27.60
N PRO A 278 7.95 0.94 27.04
CA PRO A 278 8.10 1.05 25.58
C PRO A 278 8.00 -0.28 24.82
N VAL A 279 8.52 -1.36 25.43
CA VAL A 279 8.50 -2.71 24.83
C VAL A 279 7.10 -3.30 24.78
N ARG A 280 6.22 -2.91 25.71
CA ARG A 280 4.83 -3.40 25.76
C ARG A 280 4.10 -3.01 24.47
N GLU A 281 4.25 -1.77 24.01
CA GLU A 281 3.71 -1.38 22.71
C GLU A 281 4.54 -1.90 21.53
N GLY A 282 5.87 -2.04 21.71
CA GLY A 282 6.73 -2.66 20.71
C GLY A 282 6.24 -4.04 20.27
N VAL A 283 5.82 -4.90 21.21
CA VAL A 283 5.28 -6.22 20.86
C VAL A 283 3.91 -6.18 20.18
N VAL A 284 3.12 -5.12 20.41
CA VAL A 284 1.84 -4.93 19.70
C VAL A 284 2.11 -4.71 18.22
N ALA A 285 3.14 -3.94 17.89
CA ALA A 285 3.53 -3.64 16.52
C ALA A 285 3.96 -4.87 15.70
N LEU A 286 4.34 -5.98 16.36
CA LEU A 286 4.59 -7.26 15.69
C LEU A 286 3.34 -7.78 14.95
N LEU A 287 2.15 -7.46 15.46
CA LEU A 287 0.90 -7.93 14.89
C LEU A 287 0.59 -7.24 13.56
N GLU A 288 1.14 -6.06 13.29
CA GLU A 288 0.80 -5.32 12.08
C GLU A 288 1.27 -6.05 10.81
N PRO A 289 2.56 -6.35 10.56
CA PRO A 289 2.96 -7.06 9.34
C PRO A 289 2.40 -8.49 9.28
N PHE A 290 2.10 -9.10 10.43
CA PHE A 290 1.46 -10.41 10.50
C PHE A 290 0.02 -10.37 9.98
N ILE A 291 -0.81 -9.46 10.49
CA ILE A 291 -2.19 -9.30 10.03
C ILE A 291 -2.21 -8.82 8.58
N ASP A 292 -1.43 -7.79 8.27
CA ASP A 292 -1.38 -7.16 6.96
C ASP A 292 -0.90 -8.12 5.86
N THR A 293 0.33 -8.60 5.97
CA THR A 293 0.98 -9.30 4.86
C THR A 293 0.83 -10.82 4.97
N ILE A 294 1.01 -11.38 6.17
CA ILE A 294 0.96 -12.83 6.35
C ILE A 294 -0.48 -13.36 6.27
N ILE A 295 -1.48 -12.58 6.71
CA ILE A 295 -2.89 -12.97 6.62
C ILE A 295 -3.55 -12.33 5.40
N VAL A 296 -3.76 -11.01 5.38
CA VAL A 296 -4.61 -10.36 4.36
C VAL A 296 -4.00 -10.49 2.97
N CYS A 297 -2.74 -10.11 2.76
CA CYS A 297 -2.09 -10.22 1.44
C CYS A 297 -1.96 -11.67 0.96
N SER A 298 -1.72 -12.64 1.86
CA SER A 298 -1.68 -14.06 1.49
C SER A 298 -3.04 -14.54 0.98
N ILE A 299 -4.13 -14.13 1.62
CA ILE A 299 -5.48 -14.47 1.18
C ILE A 299 -5.75 -13.85 -0.19
N THR A 300 -5.43 -12.56 -0.38
CA THR A 300 -5.54 -11.91 -1.70
C THR A 300 -4.78 -12.68 -2.77
N ALA A 301 -3.51 -13.01 -2.49
CA ALA A 301 -2.65 -13.70 -3.44
C ALA A 301 -3.18 -15.10 -3.78
N LEU A 302 -3.59 -15.87 -2.78
CA LEU A 302 -4.14 -17.20 -2.99
C LEU A 302 -5.46 -17.15 -3.74
N VAL A 303 -6.33 -16.18 -3.50
CA VAL A 303 -7.56 -15.98 -4.27
C VAL A 303 -7.23 -15.70 -5.74
N ILE A 304 -6.31 -14.78 -6.02
CA ILE A 304 -5.88 -14.46 -7.38
C ILE A 304 -5.29 -15.68 -8.09
N ILE A 305 -4.42 -16.44 -7.41
CA ILE A 305 -3.71 -17.57 -8.02
C ILE A 305 -4.64 -18.79 -8.19
N SER A 306 -5.41 -19.14 -7.16
CA SER A 306 -6.30 -20.32 -7.17
C SER A 306 -7.45 -20.20 -8.17
N THR A 307 -7.90 -18.99 -8.46
CA THR A 307 -8.93 -18.73 -9.49
C THR A 307 -8.35 -18.64 -10.91
N GLY A 308 -7.01 -18.61 -11.05
CA GLY A 308 -6.33 -18.44 -12.32
C GLY A 308 -6.43 -17.04 -12.93
N ALA A 309 -7.04 -16.07 -12.24
CA ALA A 309 -7.33 -14.74 -12.77
C ALA A 309 -6.09 -13.99 -13.28
N TRP A 310 -4.92 -14.25 -12.69
CA TRP A 310 -3.65 -13.60 -13.02
C TRP A 310 -3.04 -13.99 -14.38
N ASP A 311 -3.47 -15.10 -14.97
CA ASP A 311 -2.98 -15.62 -16.26
C ASP A 311 -4.05 -15.50 -17.37
N MET A 312 -5.21 -14.92 -17.06
CA MET A 312 -6.31 -14.75 -18.01
C MET A 312 -6.17 -13.46 -18.81
N HIS A 313 -6.14 -13.58 -20.14
CA HIS A 313 -6.32 -12.47 -21.07
C HIS A 313 -7.82 -12.18 -21.21
N HIS A 314 -8.25 -10.96 -20.90
CA HIS A 314 -9.66 -10.59 -20.91
C HIS A 314 -9.98 -9.66 -22.07
N LYS A 315 -11.01 -10.01 -22.86
CA LYS A 315 -11.55 -9.14 -23.89
C LYS A 315 -12.10 -7.87 -23.23
N THR A 316 -11.49 -6.73 -23.50
CA THR A 316 -11.97 -5.44 -23.02
C THR A 316 -12.11 -4.47 -24.17
N ASN A 317 -13.20 -3.71 -24.13
CA ASN A 317 -13.38 -2.56 -24.99
C ASN A 317 -12.57 -1.38 -24.42
N ILE A 318 -11.64 -0.86 -25.21
CA ILE A 318 -10.73 0.22 -24.82
C ILE A 318 -11.01 1.42 -25.72
N SER A 319 -11.38 2.54 -25.12
CA SER A 319 -11.41 3.81 -25.86
C SER A 319 -9.98 4.34 -26.00
N PRO A 320 -9.55 4.83 -27.17
CA PRO A 320 -8.25 5.48 -27.32
C PRO A 320 -8.08 6.68 -26.36
N ALA A 321 -9.17 7.36 -26.02
CA ALA A 321 -9.18 8.51 -25.11
C ALA A 321 -9.37 8.12 -23.63
N ASP A 322 -9.34 6.83 -23.30
CA ASP A 322 -9.47 6.37 -21.92
C ASP A 322 -8.29 6.86 -21.07
N SER A 323 -8.60 7.51 -19.95
CA SER A 323 -7.61 8.03 -18.97
C SER A 323 -6.70 6.95 -18.36
N THR A 324 -7.05 5.69 -18.51
CA THR A 324 -6.28 4.53 -18.03
C THR A 324 -5.20 4.09 -19.02
N ILE A 325 -5.21 4.63 -20.24
CA ILE A 325 -4.26 4.32 -21.31
C ILE A 325 -3.13 5.36 -21.35
N GLU A 326 -1.91 4.85 -21.41
CA GLU A 326 -0.70 5.61 -21.65
C GLU A 326 -0.05 5.14 -22.96
N TYR A 327 0.25 6.10 -23.83
CA TYR A 327 0.93 5.86 -25.10
C TYR A 327 2.39 6.31 -24.97
N VAL A 328 3.31 5.37 -25.15
CA VAL A 328 4.75 5.58 -25.05
C VAL A 328 5.34 5.41 -26.44
N ILE A 329 6.07 6.40 -26.95
CA ILE A 329 6.72 6.34 -28.28
C ILE A 329 8.24 6.26 -28.08
N ASP A 330 8.87 5.33 -28.78
CA ASP A 330 10.32 5.10 -28.70
C ASP A 330 11.08 6.08 -29.62
N ASP A 331 12.07 6.81 -29.10
CA ASP A 331 12.92 7.72 -29.90
C ASP A 331 14.08 6.93 -30.55
N PRO A 332 14.21 6.96 -31.90
CA PRO A 332 15.30 6.27 -32.60
C PRO A 332 16.70 6.79 -32.26
N SER A 333 16.83 7.99 -31.68
CA SER A 333 18.11 8.70 -31.58
C SER A 333 18.83 8.57 -30.23
N ASN A 334 18.16 8.16 -29.14
CA ASN A 334 18.81 8.12 -27.81
C ASN A 334 18.24 7.13 -26.77
N GLY A 335 17.31 6.24 -27.11
CA GLY A 335 16.78 5.25 -26.15
C GLY A 335 16.03 5.86 -24.96
N ASN A 336 15.69 7.15 -25.03
CA ASN A 336 14.80 7.84 -24.10
C ASN A 336 13.42 7.97 -24.73
N THR A 337 12.38 7.85 -23.92
CA THR A 337 10.99 8.11 -24.33
C THR A 337 10.82 9.60 -24.66
N VAL A 338 10.32 9.91 -25.86
CA VAL A 338 9.94 11.27 -26.28
C VAL A 338 8.47 11.24 -26.69
N MET A 339 7.75 12.35 -26.48
CA MET A 339 6.40 12.53 -27.03
C MET A 339 6.49 12.68 -28.56
N GLY A 340 6.38 11.56 -29.29
CA GLY A 340 6.08 11.59 -30.71
C GLY A 340 4.61 11.97 -30.96
N GLU A 341 4.29 12.46 -32.16
CA GLU A 341 2.91 12.87 -32.49
C GLU A 341 1.97 11.69 -32.70
N SER A 342 2.49 10.49 -33.01
CA SER A 342 1.65 9.30 -33.23
C SER A 342 2.32 7.94 -32.93
N LEU A 343 1.55 7.02 -32.36
CA LEU A 343 1.90 5.61 -32.17
C LEU A 343 1.29 4.79 -33.32
N VAL A 344 2.10 4.05 -34.05
CA VAL A 344 1.70 3.25 -35.22
C VAL A 344 1.46 1.81 -34.79
N PHE A 345 0.38 1.22 -35.29
CA PHE A 345 -0.02 -0.16 -35.08
C PHE A 345 0.01 -0.91 -36.41
N VAL A 346 0.56 -2.12 -36.39
CA VAL A 346 0.51 -3.06 -37.51
C VAL A 346 0.02 -4.38 -36.96
N ASP A 347 -1.04 -4.91 -37.55
CA ASP A 347 -1.69 -6.16 -37.13
C ASP A 347 -2.00 -6.17 -35.62
N GLY A 348 -2.50 -5.05 -35.11
CA GLY A 348 -2.93 -4.88 -33.73
C GLY A 348 -1.80 -4.64 -32.73
N VAL A 349 -0.54 -4.62 -33.18
CA VAL A 349 0.63 -4.47 -32.31
C VAL A 349 1.32 -3.12 -32.57
N PRO A 350 1.66 -2.34 -31.52
CA PRO A 350 2.39 -1.10 -31.70
C PRO A 350 3.84 -1.36 -32.16
N VAL A 351 4.29 -0.66 -33.20
CA VAL A 351 5.60 -0.94 -33.84
C VAL A 351 6.69 0.10 -33.53
N ASN A 352 6.33 1.30 -33.09
CA ASN A 352 7.25 2.39 -32.76
C ASN A 352 7.10 2.87 -31.30
N GLY A 353 6.64 1.98 -30.41
CA GLY A 353 6.41 2.29 -29.02
C GLY A 353 5.55 1.24 -28.33
N LYS A 354 4.85 1.64 -27.27
CA LYS A 354 4.00 0.78 -26.44
C LYS A 354 2.69 1.50 -26.12
N MET A 355 1.61 0.74 -26.15
CA MET A 355 0.35 1.13 -25.53
C MET A 355 0.25 0.38 -24.20
N LEU A 356 0.03 1.14 -23.12
CA LEU A 356 -0.05 0.62 -21.77
C LEU A 356 -1.42 0.93 -21.19
N ARG A 357 -2.09 -0.04 -20.57
CA ARG A 357 -3.27 0.19 -19.72
C ARG A 357 -2.87 -0.02 -18.27
N TYR A 358 -3.04 0.99 -17.42
CA TYR A 358 -2.53 0.97 -16.04
C TYR A 358 -1.05 0.54 -15.93
N ASN A 359 -0.21 1.05 -16.84
CA ASN A 359 1.23 0.74 -16.92
C ASN A 359 1.57 -0.73 -17.26
N ALA A 360 0.61 -1.50 -17.78
CA ALA A 360 0.83 -2.84 -18.33
C ALA A 360 0.60 -2.85 -19.85
N PRO A 361 1.44 -3.56 -20.62
CA PRO A 361 1.26 -3.65 -22.07
C PRO A 361 -0.09 -4.27 -22.39
N VAL A 362 -0.81 -3.65 -23.31
CA VAL A 362 -1.99 -4.26 -23.90
C VAL A 362 -1.57 -5.28 -24.96
N ASP A 363 -2.36 -6.32 -25.15
CA ASP A 363 -2.14 -7.32 -26.18
C ASP A 363 -2.52 -6.77 -27.57
N THR A 364 -2.73 -7.65 -28.53
CA THR A 364 -3.20 -7.31 -29.87
C THR A 364 -4.53 -6.56 -29.79
N MET A 365 -4.58 -5.38 -30.42
CA MET A 365 -5.79 -4.57 -30.55
C MET A 365 -6.57 -4.97 -31.80
N PHE A 366 -7.88 -5.07 -31.67
CA PHE A 366 -8.84 -5.40 -32.72
C PHE A 366 -9.88 -4.29 -32.86
N VAL A 367 -10.45 -4.13 -34.04
CA VAL A 367 -11.54 -3.18 -34.30
C VAL A 367 -12.93 -3.79 -34.13
N ASP A 368 -13.00 -5.09 -33.89
CA ASP A 368 -14.24 -5.85 -33.73
C ASP A 368 -14.30 -6.62 -32.40
N PRO A 369 -15.51 -6.85 -31.84
CA PRO A 369 -15.68 -7.58 -30.58
C PRO A 369 -15.25 -9.05 -30.61
N ASP A 370 -15.20 -9.65 -31.80
CA ASP A 370 -14.89 -11.07 -31.98
C ASP A 370 -13.37 -11.33 -32.05
N GLU A 371 -12.54 -10.27 -32.07
CA GLU A 371 -11.08 -10.29 -32.20
C GLU A 371 -10.60 -10.95 -33.50
N VAL A 372 -11.27 -10.62 -34.61
CA VAL A 372 -10.96 -11.18 -35.94
C VAL A 372 -10.14 -10.21 -36.79
N LEU A 373 -10.39 -8.91 -36.66
CA LEU A 373 -9.80 -7.84 -37.45
C LEU A 373 -8.82 -7.04 -36.58
N PRO A 374 -7.52 -7.37 -36.61
CA PRO A 374 -6.53 -6.61 -35.87
C PRO A 374 -6.43 -5.17 -36.40
N PHE A 375 -6.20 -4.23 -35.50
CA PHE A 375 -6.08 -2.81 -35.82
C PHE A 375 -4.75 -2.51 -36.50
N SER A 376 -4.80 -1.98 -37.71
CA SER A 376 -3.65 -1.39 -38.41
C SER A 376 -3.95 0.08 -38.70
N GLY A 377 -3.02 0.96 -38.30
CA GLY A 377 -3.24 2.40 -38.34
C GLY A 377 -2.33 3.15 -37.37
N ARG A 378 -2.81 4.29 -36.88
CA ARG A 378 -2.06 5.15 -35.96
C ARG A 378 -2.96 5.81 -34.92
N VAL A 379 -2.43 6.00 -33.72
CA VAL A 379 -3.03 6.81 -32.66
C VAL A 379 -2.27 8.12 -32.58
N GLU A 380 -2.92 9.23 -32.91
CA GLU A 380 -2.37 10.58 -32.82
C GLU A 380 -2.62 11.16 -31.43
N LEU A 381 -1.57 11.68 -30.79
CA LEU A 381 -1.64 12.26 -29.45
C LEU A 381 -1.92 13.76 -29.56
N THR A 382 -3.19 14.16 -29.48
CA THR A 382 -3.60 15.57 -29.58
C THR A 382 -3.74 16.21 -28.19
N PRO A 383 -3.70 17.56 -28.09
CA PRO A 383 -3.98 18.26 -26.83
C PRO A 383 -5.38 18.00 -26.26
N GLU A 384 -6.33 17.59 -27.10
CA GLU A 384 -7.72 17.29 -26.74
C GLU A 384 -7.91 15.81 -26.33
N GLY A 385 -6.90 14.96 -26.58
CA GLY A 385 -6.88 13.54 -26.27
C GLY A 385 -6.33 12.69 -27.42
N PRO A 386 -5.96 11.43 -27.17
CA PRO A 386 -5.55 10.50 -28.22
C PRO A 386 -6.72 10.19 -29.18
N VAL A 387 -6.45 10.19 -30.49
CA VAL A 387 -7.42 9.83 -31.54
C VAL A 387 -6.83 8.73 -32.41
N ALA A 388 -7.57 7.63 -32.58
CA ALA A 388 -7.14 6.50 -33.40
C ALA A 388 -7.68 6.59 -34.82
N TYR A 389 -6.80 6.43 -35.80
CA TYR A 389 -7.09 6.37 -37.23
C TYR A 389 -6.67 5.01 -37.79
N ALA A 390 -7.58 4.31 -38.45
CA ALA A 390 -7.23 3.14 -39.26
C ALA A 390 -6.47 3.56 -40.53
N ASP A 391 -5.81 2.60 -41.19
CA ASP A 391 -5.04 2.84 -42.43
C ASP A 391 -5.88 3.45 -43.58
N ASP A 392 -7.19 3.19 -43.58
CA ASP A 392 -8.15 3.78 -44.53
C ASP A 392 -8.65 5.18 -44.14
N GLY A 393 -8.22 5.68 -42.99
CA GLY A 393 -8.58 6.99 -42.43
C GLY A 393 -9.84 6.99 -41.57
N GLU A 394 -10.47 5.84 -41.31
CA GLU A 394 -11.61 5.76 -40.39
C GLU A 394 -11.19 6.04 -38.94
N ILE A 395 -12.00 6.80 -38.20
CA ILE A 395 -11.76 7.08 -36.79
C ILE A 395 -12.26 5.91 -35.97
N ILE A 396 -11.34 5.26 -35.25
CA ILE A 396 -11.66 4.17 -34.33
C ILE A 396 -11.96 4.77 -32.96
N THR A 397 -13.19 4.56 -32.48
CA THR A 397 -13.64 5.05 -31.17
C THR A 397 -13.50 4.00 -30.08
N THR A 398 -13.31 2.74 -30.43
CA THR A 398 -13.18 1.62 -29.50
C THR A 398 -12.32 0.52 -30.12
N PHE A 399 -11.29 0.09 -29.39
CA PHE A 399 -10.57 -1.15 -29.64
C PHE A 399 -11.19 -2.26 -28.81
N THR A 400 -11.09 -3.50 -29.29
CA THR A 400 -11.26 -4.70 -28.47
C THR A 400 -9.91 -5.37 -28.34
N GLY A 401 -9.49 -5.75 -27.15
CA GLY A 401 -8.25 -6.51 -27.02
C GLY A 401 -8.14 -7.25 -25.71
N GLY A 402 -7.24 -8.24 -25.70
CA GLY A 402 -6.83 -8.94 -24.49
C GLY A 402 -6.09 -7.97 -23.57
N VAL A 403 -6.70 -7.63 -22.43
CA VAL A 403 -6.00 -6.92 -21.36
C VAL A 403 -5.83 -7.89 -20.21
N VAL A 404 -4.60 -7.97 -19.70
CA VAL A 404 -4.37 -8.57 -18.40
C VAL A 404 -4.72 -7.51 -17.36
N GLU A 405 -5.78 -7.76 -16.58
CA GLU A 405 -6.15 -6.86 -15.50
C GLU A 405 -4.98 -6.72 -14.51
N THR A 406 -4.80 -5.51 -13.99
CA THR A 406 -3.78 -5.23 -12.97
C THR A 406 -4.42 -4.64 -11.73
N ALA A 407 -3.67 -4.58 -10.62
CA ALA A 407 -4.08 -3.86 -9.43
C ALA A 407 -5.48 -4.27 -8.89
N THR A 408 -6.35 -3.30 -8.58
CA THR A 408 -7.68 -3.57 -8.00
C THR A 408 -8.58 -4.37 -8.94
N PRO A 409 -8.71 -4.02 -10.24
CA PRO A 409 -9.51 -4.81 -11.20
C PRO A 409 -9.17 -6.30 -11.22
N LEU A 410 -7.88 -6.67 -11.17
CA LEU A 410 -7.47 -8.08 -11.13
C LEU A 410 -8.03 -8.81 -9.91
N THR A 411 -8.00 -8.14 -8.76
CA THR A 411 -8.52 -8.72 -7.51
C THR A 411 -10.04 -8.82 -7.55
N ALA A 412 -10.73 -7.80 -8.05
CA ALA A 412 -12.18 -7.83 -8.26
C ALA A 412 -12.59 -8.99 -9.18
N ARG A 413 -11.81 -9.21 -10.25
CA ARG A 413 -12.03 -10.32 -11.19
C ARG A 413 -11.83 -11.68 -10.53
N ALA A 414 -10.76 -11.84 -9.75
CA ALA A 414 -10.54 -13.06 -8.99
C ALA A 414 -11.70 -13.36 -8.03
N PHE A 415 -12.25 -12.34 -7.36
CA PHE A 415 -13.43 -12.50 -6.52
C PHE A 415 -14.69 -12.84 -7.32
N GLU A 416 -14.87 -12.25 -8.51
CA GLU A 416 -15.99 -12.56 -9.40
C GLU A 416 -15.96 -14.03 -9.84
N ILE A 417 -14.80 -14.51 -10.30
CA ILE A 417 -14.61 -15.92 -10.68
C ILE A 417 -14.82 -16.82 -9.46
N GLY A 418 -14.17 -16.47 -8.35
CA GLY A 418 -14.13 -17.26 -7.14
C GLY A 418 -15.49 -17.48 -6.50
N LEU A 419 -16.38 -16.47 -6.56
CA LEU A 419 -17.70 -16.49 -5.94
C LEU A 419 -18.84 -16.81 -6.90
N ALA A 420 -18.59 -16.92 -8.21
CA ALA A 420 -19.61 -17.25 -9.21
C ALA A 420 -20.54 -18.43 -8.83
N PRO A 421 -20.09 -19.51 -8.15
CA PRO A 421 -20.98 -20.59 -7.72
C PRO A 421 -22.02 -20.19 -6.65
N ILE A 422 -21.79 -19.09 -5.92
CA ILE A 422 -22.65 -18.61 -4.83
C ILE A 422 -23.41 -17.35 -5.25
N THR A 423 -22.75 -16.41 -5.92
CA THR A 423 -23.29 -15.10 -6.30
C THR A 423 -22.56 -14.51 -7.51
N GLY A 424 -23.29 -13.85 -8.42
CA GLY A 424 -22.73 -13.19 -9.61
C GLY A 424 -22.32 -11.73 -9.37
N GLY A 425 -21.64 -11.45 -8.26
CA GLY A 425 -21.24 -10.09 -7.86
C GLY A 425 -20.08 -10.06 -6.88
N GLY A 426 -19.13 -10.98 -7.02
CA GLY A 426 -17.94 -11.05 -6.18
C GLY A 426 -17.09 -9.79 -6.25
N GLY A 427 -17.07 -9.11 -7.41
CA GLY A 427 -16.38 -7.83 -7.59
C GLY A 427 -16.87 -6.73 -6.64
N ILE A 428 -18.17 -6.72 -6.31
CA ILE A 428 -18.78 -5.72 -5.41
C ILE A 428 -18.17 -5.78 -4.00
N ILE A 429 -17.79 -6.97 -3.53
CA ILE A 429 -17.11 -7.13 -2.23
C ILE A 429 -15.77 -6.39 -2.25
N VAL A 430 -15.03 -6.47 -3.36
CA VAL A 430 -13.76 -5.77 -3.53
C VAL A 430 -13.99 -4.26 -3.61
N THR A 431 -15.01 -3.81 -4.34
CA THR A 431 -15.37 -2.39 -4.43
C THR A 431 -15.72 -1.79 -3.06
N ILE A 432 -16.53 -2.49 -2.25
CA ILE A 432 -16.84 -2.09 -0.87
C ILE A 432 -15.57 -2.09 0.00
N ALA A 433 -14.73 -3.12 -0.14
CA ALA A 433 -13.48 -3.20 0.62
C ALA A 433 -12.56 -2.03 0.28
N VAL A 434 -12.39 -1.68 -0.99
CA VAL A 434 -11.55 -0.54 -1.41
C VAL A 434 -12.07 0.77 -0.83
N LEU A 435 -13.38 1.02 -0.85
CA LEU A 435 -13.97 2.20 -0.21
C LEU A 435 -13.61 2.28 1.28
N LEU A 436 -13.82 1.20 2.03
CA LEU A 436 -13.54 1.17 3.47
C LEU A 436 -12.05 1.30 3.76
N PHE A 437 -11.22 0.60 2.99
CA PHE A 437 -9.76 0.58 3.15
C PHE A 437 -9.18 1.96 2.87
N ALA A 438 -9.52 2.57 1.73
CA ALA A 438 -9.05 3.89 1.34
C ALA A 438 -9.41 4.99 2.35
N VAL A 439 -10.66 5.01 2.81
CA VAL A 439 -11.12 5.96 3.84
C VAL A 439 -10.36 5.74 5.15
N SER A 440 -10.18 4.49 5.57
CA SER A 440 -9.44 4.17 6.80
C SER A 440 -7.97 4.60 6.71
N THR A 441 -7.35 4.42 5.54
CA THR A 441 -5.97 4.84 5.26
C THR A 441 -5.83 6.35 5.32
N SER A 442 -6.74 7.10 4.69
CA SER A 442 -6.74 8.57 4.77
C SER A 442 -6.96 9.12 6.17
N ILE A 443 -7.76 8.44 7.00
CA ILE A 443 -7.94 8.85 8.40
C ILE A 443 -6.62 8.77 9.17
N SER A 444 -5.87 7.68 9.03
CA SER A 444 -4.66 7.46 9.83
C SER A 444 -3.43 8.17 9.31
N TRP A 445 -3.25 8.24 7.98
CA TRP A 445 -2.20 9.05 7.39
C TRP A 445 -2.38 10.54 7.66
N SER A 446 -3.61 11.01 7.89
CA SER A 446 -3.84 12.38 8.38
C SER A 446 -3.17 12.62 9.74
N TYR A 447 -3.24 11.66 10.67
CA TYR A 447 -2.57 11.78 11.96
C TYR A 447 -1.05 11.75 11.82
N TYR A 448 -0.51 10.89 10.95
CA TYR A 448 0.94 10.83 10.71
C TYR A 448 1.48 12.15 10.20
N GLY A 449 0.79 12.74 9.23
CA GLY A 449 1.15 14.04 8.70
C GLY A 449 0.92 15.18 9.68
N ASP A 450 -0.11 15.12 10.53
CA ASP A 450 -0.34 16.16 11.54
C ASP A 450 0.75 16.18 12.63
N ARG A 451 1.26 15.01 13.04
CA ARG A 451 2.41 14.91 13.97
C ARG A 451 3.69 15.40 13.32
N ALA A 452 3.90 15.12 12.04
CA ALA A 452 5.04 15.64 11.29
C ALA A 452 4.96 17.18 11.13
N ALA A 453 3.78 17.72 10.82
CA ALA A 453 3.53 19.16 10.74
C ALA A 453 3.67 19.85 12.11
N GLN A 454 3.26 19.17 13.19
CA GLN A 454 3.47 19.65 14.55
C GLN A 454 4.97 19.77 14.88
N TYR A 455 5.76 18.76 14.49
CA TYR A 455 7.20 18.79 14.71
C TYR A 455 7.88 19.96 13.98
N LEU A 456 7.46 20.22 12.73
CA LEU A 456 8.03 21.29 11.89
C LEU A 456 7.58 22.70 12.30
N PHE A 457 6.30 22.87 12.62
CA PHE A 457 5.65 24.19 12.71
C PHE A 457 4.98 24.46 14.06
N GLY A 458 5.08 23.54 15.02
CA GLY A 458 4.51 23.64 16.36
C GLY A 458 3.03 23.25 16.44
N PHE A 459 2.49 23.24 17.66
CA PHE A 459 1.15 22.71 17.97
C PHE A 459 0.00 23.36 17.18
N LYS A 460 0.06 24.67 16.93
CA LYS A 460 -0.99 25.40 16.21
C LYS A 460 -1.13 24.97 14.73
N SER A 461 -0.14 24.28 14.17
CA SER A 461 -0.19 23.83 12.77
C SER A 461 -1.17 22.68 12.54
N ILE A 462 -1.47 21.88 13.57
CA ILE A 462 -2.32 20.67 13.47
C ILE A 462 -3.70 20.99 12.88
N PHE A 463 -4.33 22.07 13.36
CA PHE A 463 -5.67 22.46 12.89
C PHE A 463 -5.66 22.83 11.40
N TRP A 464 -4.72 23.67 10.99
CA TRP A 464 -4.58 24.09 9.60
C TRP A 464 -4.17 22.94 8.68
N TYR A 465 -3.27 22.08 9.15
CA TYR A 465 -2.87 20.87 8.45
C TYR A 465 -4.09 20.01 8.11
N ARG A 466 -4.95 19.72 9.09
CA ARG A 466 -6.16 18.89 8.88
C ARG A 466 -7.14 19.54 7.90
N LEU A 467 -7.32 20.86 7.95
CA LEU A 467 -8.19 21.56 7.01
C LEU A 467 -7.68 21.42 5.56
N VAL A 468 -6.38 21.63 5.36
CA VAL A 468 -5.74 21.44 4.05
C VAL A 468 -5.81 19.98 3.63
N TYR A 469 -5.68 19.03 4.56
CA TYR A 469 -5.77 17.59 4.29
C TYR A 469 -7.15 17.21 3.73
N VAL A 470 -8.23 17.71 4.32
CA VAL A 470 -9.59 17.48 3.79
C VAL A 470 -9.76 18.09 2.39
N ALA A 471 -9.30 19.32 2.19
CA ALA A 471 -9.38 19.96 0.88
C ALA A 471 -8.59 19.18 -0.19
N MET A 472 -7.39 18.72 0.14
CA MET A 472 -6.57 17.89 -0.72
C MET A 472 -7.18 16.52 -1.00
N HIS A 473 -7.96 15.95 -0.08
CA HIS A 473 -8.70 14.71 -0.32
C HIS A 473 -9.71 14.90 -1.46
N PHE A 474 -10.48 15.99 -1.42
CA PHE A 474 -11.42 16.33 -2.49
C PHE A 474 -10.70 16.57 -3.82
N VAL A 475 -9.61 17.37 -3.82
CA VAL A 475 -8.83 17.65 -5.02
C VAL A 475 -8.24 16.36 -5.61
N GLY A 476 -7.73 15.45 -4.78
CA GLY A 476 -7.21 14.16 -5.19
C GLY A 476 -8.24 13.28 -5.88
N ALA A 477 -9.50 13.29 -5.43
CA ALA A 477 -10.58 12.55 -6.06
C ALA A 477 -10.91 13.03 -7.49
N VAL A 478 -10.72 14.31 -7.80
CA VAL A 478 -11.14 14.91 -9.09
C VAL A 478 -10.02 15.12 -10.09
N THR A 479 -8.76 14.94 -9.68
CA THR A 479 -7.58 15.13 -10.53
C THR A 479 -7.03 13.79 -11.00
N ALA A 480 -6.48 13.73 -12.21
CA ALA A 480 -5.77 12.55 -12.69
C ALA A 480 -4.37 12.53 -12.06
N LEU A 481 -3.99 11.42 -11.41
CA LEU A 481 -2.87 11.39 -10.46
C LEU A 481 -1.70 10.47 -10.84
N THR A 482 -1.50 10.12 -12.11
CA THR A 482 -0.40 9.23 -12.52
C THR A 482 0.97 9.71 -12.03
N THR A 483 1.24 11.03 -12.12
CA THR A 483 2.49 11.64 -11.62
C THR A 483 2.62 11.63 -10.08
N ILE A 484 1.50 11.61 -9.34
CA ILE A 484 1.51 11.67 -7.87
C ILE A 484 1.98 10.35 -7.26
N TRP A 485 1.64 9.20 -7.86
CA TRP A 485 2.10 7.90 -7.38
C TRP A 485 3.63 7.79 -7.40
N ALA A 486 4.25 8.15 -8.52
CA ALA A 486 5.70 8.08 -8.67
C ALA A 486 6.42 9.00 -7.68
N PHE A 487 5.94 10.25 -7.53
CA PHE A 487 6.53 11.18 -6.56
C PHE A 487 6.31 10.73 -5.11
N GLY A 488 5.13 10.20 -4.79
CA GLY A 488 4.80 9.60 -3.50
C GLY A 488 5.73 8.45 -3.12
N ASP A 489 5.96 7.51 -4.05
CA ASP A 489 6.88 6.38 -3.85
C ASP A 489 8.32 6.84 -3.56
N VAL A 490 8.78 7.91 -4.21
CA VAL A 490 10.11 8.51 -3.93
C VAL A 490 10.16 9.09 -2.51
N MET A 491 9.13 9.82 -2.10
CA MET A 491 9.06 10.41 -0.75
C MET A 491 8.98 9.32 0.33
N LEU A 492 8.27 8.23 0.09
CA LEU A 492 8.26 7.04 0.95
C LEU A 492 9.67 6.44 1.08
N GLY A 493 10.39 6.33 -0.03
CA GLY A 493 11.79 5.89 -0.05
C GLY A 493 12.69 6.78 0.81
N PHE A 494 12.48 8.09 0.80
CA PHE A 494 13.21 9.04 1.66
C PHE A 494 12.83 8.92 3.13
N MET A 495 11.55 8.80 3.46
CA MET A 495 11.13 8.53 4.85
C MET A 495 11.84 7.31 5.42
N ALA A 496 11.81 6.20 4.67
CA ALA A 496 12.47 4.97 5.08
C ALA A 496 13.99 5.12 5.21
N PHE A 497 14.61 5.86 4.28
CA PHE A 497 16.05 6.14 4.33
C PHE A 497 16.45 6.94 5.57
N PHE A 498 15.73 8.00 5.90
CA PHE A 498 16.07 8.81 7.06
C PHE A 498 15.82 8.07 8.37
N ASN A 499 14.74 7.30 8.40
CA ASN A 499 14.37 6.49 9.54
C ASN A 499 15.38 5.37 9.83
N ILE A 500 15.81 4.61 8.82
CA ILE A 500 16.69 3.45 9.02
C ILE A 500 18.04 3.83 9.63
N ILE A 501 18.54 5.04 9.35
CA ILE A 501 19.76 5.57 9.99
C ILE A 501 19.57 5.67 11.50
N GLY A 502 18.42 6.18 11.94
CA GLY A 502 18.03 6.24 13.36
C GLY A 502 17.92 4.85 13.98
N LEU A 503 17.27 3.90 13.30
CA LEU A 503 17.10 2.53 13.78
C LEU A 503 18.43 1.79 13.93
N ILE A 504 19.35 1.93 12.97
CA ILE A 504 20.69 1.32 13.06
C ILE A 504 21.44 1.87 14.26
N ALA A 505 21.49 3.19 14.40
CA ALA A 505 22.22 3.85 15.46
C ALA A 505 21.64 3.60 16.87
N LEU A 506 20.30 3.48 16.98
CA LEU A 506 19.61 3.24 18.24
C LEU A 506 19.29 1.76 18.50
N SER A 507 19.72 0.83 17.64
CA SER A 507 19.46 -0.61 17.78
C SER A 507 19.93 -1.17 19.14
N GLY A 508 21.03 -0.63 19.69
CA GLY A 508 21.51 -1.00 21.02
C GLY A 508 20.55 -0.64 22.15
N VAL A 509 19.82 0.48 22.03
CA VAL A 509 18.81 0.93 23.00
C VAL A 509 17.63 -0.03 22.98
N VAL A 510 17.12 -0.39 21.80
CA VAL A 510 16.00 -1.34 21.66
C VAL A 510 16.35 -2.68 22.30
N VAL A 511 17.54 -3.22 22.02
CA VAL A 511 17.98 -4.50 22.58
C VAL A 511 18.10 -4.44 24.11
N LYS A 512 18.60 -3.33 24.66
CA LYS A 512 18.68 -3.12 26.11
C LYS A 512 17.28 -3.09 26.75
N LEU A 513 16.38 -2.27 26.24
CA LEU A 513 14.99 -2.16 26.74
C LEU A 513 14.26 -3.51 26.66
N THR A 514 14.44 -4.23 25.55
CA THR A 514 13.84 -5.57 25.35
C THR A 514 14.29 -6.56 26.41
N LYS A 515 15.60 -6.59 26.71
CA LYS A 515 16.15 -7.47 27.75
C LYS A 515 15.63 -7.09 29.12
N GLU A 516 15.65 -5.80 29.46
CA GLU A 516 15.15 -5.30 30.76
C GLU A 516 13.68 -5.68 30.98
N TYR A 517 12.82 -5.48 29.97
CA TYR A 517 11.41 -5.80 30.07
C TYR A 517 11.14 -7.30 30.28
N PHE A 518 11.76 -8.18 29.48
CA PHE A 518 11.50 -9.63 29.55
C PHE A 518 12.32 -10.38 30.61
N GLN A 519 13.27 -9.72 31.28
CA GLN A 519 13.93 -10.27 32.47
C GLN A 519 13.14 -9.99 33.75
N ASN A 520 12.21 -9.05 33.72
CA ASN A 520 11.40 -8.71 34.88
C ASN A 520 10.33 -9.80 35.10
N THR A 521 10.24 -10.32 36.33
CA THR A 521 9.38 -11.47 36.68
C THR A 521 7.88 -11.19 36.62
N GLU A 522 7.48 -9.93 36.42
CA GLU A 522 6.08 -9.49 36.34
C GLU A 522 5.50 -9.55 34.91
N VAL A 523 6.30 -9.94 33.90
CA VAL A 523 5.93 -9.93 32.47
C VAL A 523 5.54 -11.29 31.93
#